data_AF-A0A1R1CCY4-F1
#
_entry.id   AF-A0A1R1CCY4-F1
#
_cell.length_a   1.000
_cell.length_b   1.000
_cell.length_c   1.000
_cell.angle_alpha   90.00
_cell.angle_beta   90.00
_cell.angle_gamma   90.00
#
_symmetry.space_group_name_H-M   'P 1'
#
loop_
_entity.id
_entity.type
_entity.pdbx_description
1 polymer ?
#
loop_
_entity_poly.entity_id
_entity_poly.type
_entity_poly.pdbx_seq_one_letter_code
_entity_poly.pdbx_strand_id
1 'polypeptide(L)'
;MPYVMKHAITSKLYTCMLVNGYRLPYYGTKYWDDEEAAQLDYLNFLNIQGVADPDSWQLLELTENQLKMCNVKLKNDSRFILHWDQVVQAAVASISPSEL
;
A
#
# COMPACT_ATOMS: atom_id res chain seq x y z
N MET A 1 -7.75 -6.13 -11.68
CA MET A 1 -6.34 -5.90 -11.29
C MET A 1 -6.38 -4.93 -10.14
N PRO A 2 -5.77 -5.24 -8.99
CA PRO A 2 -5.87 -4.37 -7.83
C PRO A 2 -5.12 -3.05 -8.01
N TYR A 3 -5.66 -1.99 -7.41
CA TYR A 3 -5.06 -0.67 -7.36
C TYR A 3 -4.58 -0.36 -5.95
N VAL A 4 -3.35 0.14 -5.83
CA VAL A 4 -2.74 0.55 -4.55
C VAL A 4 -2.39 2.03 -4.58
N MET A 5 -2.09 2.62 -3.42
CA MET A 5 -1.56 3.97 -3.34
C MET A 5 -0.02 3.95 -3.29
N LYS A 6 0.59 4.75 -4.17
CA LYS A 6 2.04 4.99 -4.21
C LYS A 6 2.30 6.48 -3.99
N HIS A 7 3.20 6.81 -3.08
CA HIS A 7 3.69 8.17 -2.93
C HIS A 7 4.51 8.58 -4.17
N ALA A 8 4.27 9.78 -4.71
CA ALA A 8 4.83 10.22 -5.97
C ALA A 8 6.36 10.36 -5.90
N ILE A 9 6.88 10.95 -4.83
CA ILE A 9 8.31 11.30 -4.69
C ILE A 9 9.14 10.12 -4.17
N THR A 10 8.65 9.43 -3.14
CA THR A 10 9.42 8.38 -2.44
C THR A 10 9.14 6.99 -2.99
N SER A 11 8.10 6.83 -3.82
CA SER A 11 7.57 5.53 -4.24
C SER A 11 7.15 4.62 -3.09
N LYS A 12 6.95 5.15 -1.87
CA LYS A 12 6.40 4.40 -0.74
C LYS A 12 5.00 3.90 -1.08
N LEU A 13 4.70 2.63 -0.78
CA LEU A 13 3.34 2.10 -0.87
C LEU A 13 2.61 2.28 0.47
N TYR A 14 1.31 2.55 0.39
CA TYR A 14 0.49 2.71 1.60
C TYR A 14 0.16 1.34 2.20
N THR A 15 0.49 1.17 3.48
CA THR A 15 0.33 -0.08 4.22
C THR A 15 -0.41 0.17 5.52
N CYS A 16 -1.31 -0.73 5.90
CA CYS A 16 -2.15 -0.59 7.09
C CYS A 16 -2.67 -1.95 7.56
N MET A 17 -3.40 -1.95 8.68
CA MET A 17 -4.16 -3.13 9.11
C MET A 17 -5.37 -3.32 8.19
N LEU A 18 -5.50 -4.53 7.65
CA LEU A 18 -6.58 -4.99 6.80
C LEU A 18 -7.22 -6.23 7.42
N VAL A 19 -8.39 -6.62 6.91
CA VAL A 19 -9.10 -7.84 7.33
C VAL A 19 -9.34 -8.68 6.08
N ASN A 20 -8.90 -9.95 6.10
CA ASN A 20 -9.09 -10.85 4.97
C ASN A 20 -10.49 -11.49 4.97
N GLY A 21 -10.80 -12.29 3.93
CA GLY A 21 -12.10 -12.98 3.81
C GLY A 21 -12.44 -13.95 4.95
N TYR A 22 -11.48 -14.34 5.78
CA TYR A 22 -11.67 -15.16 6.97
C TYR A 22 -11.88 -14.34 8.25
N ARG A 23 -12.00 -13.02 8.14
CA ARG A 23 -12.09 -12.07 9.27
C ARG A 23 -10.84 -12.04 10.14
N LEU A 24 -9.68 -12.42 9.60
CA LEU A 24 -8.41 -12.33 10.31
C LEU A 24 -7.72 -11.00 9.97
N PRO A 25 -7.32 -10.21 10.99
CA PRO A 25 -6.57 -8.99 10.76
C PRO A 25 -5.14 -9.31 10.31
N TYR A 26 -4.61 -8.53 9.37
CA TYR A 26 -3.23 -8.61 8.93
C TYR A 26 -2.71 -7.24 8.50
N TYR A 27 -1.41 -7.00 8.63
CA TYR A 27 -0.74 -5.82 8.10
C TYR A 27 -0.40 -6.04 6.63
N GLY A 28 -0.94 -5.19 5.76
CA GLY A 28 -0.88 -5.37 4.32
C GLY A 28 -0.88 -4.05 3.54
N THR A 29 -0.73 -4.16 2.22
CA THR A 29 -0.82 -3.01 1.31
C THR A 29 -2.29 -2.66 1.08
N LYS A 30 -2.70 -1.41 1.31
CA LYS A 30 -4.08 -0.98 1.04
C LYS A 30 -4.33 -1.06 -0.46
N TYR A 31 -5.43 -1.72 -0.85
CA TYR A 31 -5.82 -1.85 -2.24
C TYR A 31 -7.34 -1.68 -2.44
N TRP A 32 -7.73 -1.48 -3.69
CA TRP A 32 -9.09 -1.64 -4.23
C TRP A 32 -9.05 -2.65 -5.38
N ASP A 33 -10.17 -3.33 -5.64
CA ASP A 33 -10.22 -4.41 -6.63
C ASP A 33 -10.21 -3.91 -8.10
N ASP A 34 -10.68 -2.69 -8.31
CA ASP A 34 -10.81 -2.02 -9.61
C ASP A 34 -10.48 -0.52 -9.52
N GLU A 35 -10.29 0.10 -10.69
CA GLU A 35 -9.88 1.48 -10.84
C GLU A 35 -10.96 2.47 -10.40
N GLU A 36 -12.23 2.19 -10.70
CA GLU A 36 -13.35 3.09 -10.44
C GLU A 36 -13.54 3.27 -8.93
N ALA A 37 -13.56 2.16 -8.19
CA ALA A 37 -13.60 2.17 -6.74
C ALA A 37 -12.40 2.90 -6.12
N ALA A 38 -11.21 2.72 -6.72
CA ALA A 38 -10.00 3.40 -6.26
C ALA A 38 -10.07 4.92 -6.46
N GLN A 39 -10.44 5.37 -7.67
CA GLN A 39 -10.55 6.80 -8.01
C GLN A 39 -11.58 7.52 -7.14
N LEU A 40 -12.69 6.86 -6.84
CA LEU A 40 -13.75 7.43 -6.01
C LEU A 40 -13.35 7.61 -4.54
N ASP A 41 -12.54 6.70 -4.00
CA ASP A 41 -12.33 6.59 -2.55
C ASP A 41 -10.92 6.99 -2.07
N TYR A 42 -9.87 6.87 -2.88
CA TYR A 42 -8.49 6.91 -2.35
C TYR A 42 -8.14 8.23 -1.64
N LEU A 43 -8.55 9.38 -2.19
CA LEU A 43 -8.34 10.68 -1.54
C LEU A 43 -9.11 10.79 -0.23
N ASN A 44 -10.36 10.35 -0.20
CA ASN A 44 -11.17 10.34 1.00
C ASN A 44 -10.54 9.43 2.08
N PHE A 45 -10.08 8.24 1.69
CA PHE A 45 -9.36 7.33 2.58
C PHE A 45 -8.12 8.00 3.18
N LEU A 46 -7.25 8.62 2.38
CA LEU A 46 -6.05 9.31 2.87
C LEU A 46 -6.39 10.44 3.86
N ASN A 47 -7.44 11.21 3.58
CA ASN A 47 -7.93 12.26 4.47
C ASN A 47 -8.41 11.69 5.82
N ILE A 48 -9.18 10.60 5.81
CA ILE A 48 -9.64 9.92 7.03
C ILE A 48 -8.47 9.39 7.86
N GLN A 49 -7.42 8.90 7.20
CA GLN A 49 -6.21 8.42 7.88
C GLN A 49 -5.31 9.56 8.40
N GLY A 50 -5.63 10.82 8.12
CA GLY A 50 -4.84 11.98 8.57
C GLY A 50 -3.48 12.10 7.87
N VAL A 51 -3.37 11.62 6.63
CA VAL A 51 -2.15 11.78 5.83
C VAL A 51 -1.96 13.27 5.51
N ALA A 52 -0.82 13.84 5.89
CA ALA A 52 -0.58 15.28 5.82
C ALA A 52 -0.61 15.88 4.41
N ASP A 53 -0.23 15.09 3.40
CA ASP A 53 -0.20 15.51 1.99
C ASP A 53 -0.80 14.41 1.10
N PRO A 54 -2.15 14.31 1.02
CA PRO A 54 -2.83 13.32 0.20
C PRO A 54 -2.57 13.47 -1.30
N ASP A 55 -2.35 14.70 -1.78
CA ASP A 55 -2.14 14.99 -3.21
C ASP A 55 -0.80 14.44 -3.73
N SER A 56 0.16 14.21 -2.84
CA SER A 56 1.41 13.50 -3.16
C SER A 56 1.25 11.98 -3.34
N TRP A 57 0.05 11.44 -3.21
CA TRP A 57 -0.25 10.02 -3.46
C TRP A 57 -1.01 9.83 -4.77
N GLN A 58 -0.62 8.81 -5.52
CA GLN A 58 -1.26 8.42 -6.77
C GLN A 58 -1.63 6.94 -6.75
N LEU A 59 -2.60 6.57 -7.58
CA LEU A 59 -2.96 5.18 -7.79
C LEU A 59 -1.93 4.47 -8.67
N LEU A 60 -1.66 3.22 -8.33
CA LEU A 60 -0.79 2.31 -9.07
C LEU A 60 -1.53 0.99 -9.29
N GLU A 61 -1.74 0.62 -10.54
CA GLU A 61 -2.24 -0.71 -10.89
C GLU A 61 -1.15 -1.75 -10.63
N LEU A 62 -1.53 -2.82 -9.95
CA LEU A 62 -0.70 -4.01 -9.77
C LEU A 62 -1.43 -5.24 -10.30
N THR A 63 -0.66 -6.23 -10.74
CA THR A 63 -1.20 -7.59 -10.87
C THR A 63 -1.49 -8.18 -9.48
N GLU A 64 -2.37 -9.18 -9.41
CA GLU A 64 -2.61 -9.90 -8.16
C GLU A 64 -1.33 -10.50 -7.56
N ASN A 65 -0.44 -11.00 -8.41
CA ASN A 65 0.81 -11.61 -7.96
C ASN A 65 1.76 -10.56 -7.35
N GLN A 66 1.83 -9.37 -7.94
CA GLN A 66 2.60 -8.25 -7.38
C GLN A 66 2.03 -7.81 -6.02
N LEU A 67 0.70 -7.70 -5.88
CA LEU A 67 0.06 -7.40 -4.60
C LEU A 67 0.35 -8.47 -3.54
N LYS A 68 0.25 -9.76 -3.91
CA LYS A 68 0.62 -10.88 -3.03
C LYS A 68 2.08 -10.77 -2.57
N MET A 69 3.00 -10.46 -3.50
CA MET A 69 4.41 -10.27 -3.17
C MET A 69 4.67 -9.08 -2.24
N CYS A 70 3.92 -7.98 -2.38
CA CYS A 70 3.95 -6.85 -1.44
C CYS A 70 3.61 -7.32 -0.02
N ASN A 71 2.51 -8.06 0.14
CA ASN A 71 2.08 -8.56 1.45
C ASN A 71 3.07 -9.59 2.05
N VAL A 72 3.67 -10.45 1.22
CA VAL A 72 4.74 -11.36 1.67
C VAL A 72 5.94 -10.59 2.23
N LYS A 73 6.35 -9.50 1.55
CA LYS A 73 7.48 -8.66 1.98
C LYS A 73 7.23 -7.91 3.29
N LEU A 74 5.98 -7.63 3.63
CA LEU A 74 5.58 -7.01 4.89
C LEU A 74 5.66 -7.94 6.10
N LYS A 75 5.66 -9.26 5.89
CA LYS A 75 5.75 -10.28 6.96
C LYS A 75 4.69 -10.12 8.06
N ASN A 76 3.56 -9.49 7.75
CA ASN A 76 2.53 -9.14 8.72
C ASN A 76 3.04 -8.27 9.90
N ASP A 77 4.03 -7.40 9.65
CA ASP A 77 4.71 -6.60 10.66
C ASP A 77 4.74 -5.12 10.27
N SER A 78 4.18 -4.26 11.14
CA SER A 78 4.03 -2.83 10.89
C SER A 78 5.33 -2.04 10.80
N ARG A 79 6.45 -2.64 11.22
CA ARG A 79 7.78 -2.03 11.10
C ARG A 79 8.30 -2.03 9.68
N PHE A 80 7.74 -2.87 8.79
CA PHE A 80 8.14 -2.91 7.40
C PHE A 80 7.46 -1.80 6.58
N ILE A 81 8.28 -1.10 5.81
CA ILE A 81 7.88 -0.11 4.81
C ILE A 81 8.15 -0.69 3.43
N LEU A 82 7.18 -0.54 2.52
CA LEU A 82 7.35 -0.90 1.12
C LEU A 82 7.64 0.32 0.27
N HIS A 83 8.58 0.17 -0.66
CA HIS A 83 8.82 1.08 -1.78
C HIS A 83 8.64 0.32 -3.09
N TRP A 84 8.00 0.93 -4.07
CA TRP A 84 7.83 0.37 -5.40
C TRP A 84 8.98 0.76 -6.32
N ASP A 85 9.64 -0.22 -6.91
CA ASP A 85 10.59 -0.01 -7.99
C ASP A 85 9.87 -0.09 -9.33
N GLN A 86 9.78 1.06 -10.01
CA GLN A 86 9.08 1.17 -11.30
C GLN A 86 9.82 0.46 -12.44
N VAL A 87 11.15 0.32 -12.35
CA VAL A 87 11.98 -0.26 -13.42
C VAL A 87 11.83 -1.78 -13.44
N VAL A 88 11.90 -2.41 -12.27
CA VAL A 88 11.75 -3.88 -12.16
C VAL A 88 10.33 -4.32 -11.81
N GLN A 89 9.41 -3.37 -11.63
CA GLN A 89 8.01 -3.61 -11.26
C GLN A 89 7.84 -4.54 -10.04
N ALA A 90 8.58 -4.22 -8.97
CA ALA A 90 8.58 -4.99 -7.74
C ALA A 90 8.67 -4.11 -6.49
N ALA A 91 8.09 -4.59 -5.39
CA ALA A 91 8.24 -3.93 -4.10
C ALA A 91 9.57 -4.30 -3.42
N VAL A 92 10.16 -3.35 -2.73
CA VAL A 92 11.33 -3.51 -1.85
C VAL A 92 10.88 -3.17 -0.43
N ALA A 93 11.19 -4.06 0.52
CA ALA A 93 10.87 -3.88 1.92
C ALA A 93 12.10 -3.37 2.67
N SER A 94 11.89 -2.39 3.54
CA SER A 94 12.88 -1.88 4.51
C SER A 94 12.24 -1.79 5.89
N ILE A 95 13.04 -1.89 6.94
CA ILE A 95 12.56 -1.67 8.31
C ILE A 95 12.60 -0.16 8.60
N SER A 96 11.50 0.42 9.06
CA SER A 96 11.52 1.78 9.60
C SER A 96 12.49 1.80 10.79
N PRO A 97 13.42 2.76 10.88
CA PRO A 97 14.22 2.90 12.09
C PRO A 97 13.28 2.93 13.29
N SER A 98 13.48 2.01 14.24
CA SER A 98 12.71 1.96 15.47
C SER A 98 12.77 3.34 16.12
N GLU A 99 11.63 3.96 16.39
CA GLU A 99 11.58 5.02 17.39
C GLU A 99 11.92 4.34 18.72
N LEU A 100 13.19 4.46 19.14
CA LEU A 100 13.68 4.08 20.47
C LEU A 100 13.16 5.08 21.51
#